data_AF-W5SXX7-F1
#
_entry.id   AF-W5SXX7-F1
#
_cell.length_a   1.000
_cell.length_b   1.000
_cell.length_c   1.000
_cell.angle_alpha   90.00
_cell.angle_beta   90.00
_cell.angle_gamma   90.00
#
_symmetry.space_group_name_H-M   'P 1'
#
loop_
_entity.id
_entity.type
_entity.pdbx_description
1 polymer ?
#
loop_
_entity_poly.entity_id
_entity_poly.type
_entity_poly.pdbx_seq_one_letter_code
_entity_poly.pdbx_strand_id
1 'polypeptide(L)'
;LGVIACNITPKAEQEQISGYIQDQNSQKTINSSTYPKENKEQTLNHMQDLHPKEEKKEDTIQVQPSKLTQENIENLQKFLIDSEDYYDTLKNIYNRNTQYINEIMTYTQCNSKEHMVFCTSETNAQIRKNAIEKLNKPDLIKDLQRLAASIKDTKPQALINSIESLKQAIEQANLVKDKNTTQAFKTIKDAGETFINTINIAVTAYIDAFVNITSNFNSNNFIETANSFATAAKTFHQEVNIVALSPIIGTLRVMAFQLDDYIEHTKQCAINLNKDNYTGGTTFANAIDTLIDAYKYETN
;
A
#
# COMPACT_ATOMS: atom_id res chain seq x y z
N LEU A 1 -15.38 -19.34 -3.58
CA LEU A 1 -15.10 -17.90 -3.75
C LEU A 1 -15.52 -17.18 -2.48
N GLY A 2 -14.63 -17.10 -1.50
CA GLY A 2 -14.91 -16.38 -0.25
C GLY A 2 -14.87 -14.88 -0.51
N VAL A 3 -16.01 -14.20 -0.36
CA VAL A 3 -16.08 -12.74 -0.33
C VAL A 3 -15.40 -12.29 0.96
N ILE A 4 -14.29 -11.55 0.86
CA ILE A 4 -13.56 -11.02 2.01
C ILE A 4 -14.48 -9.98 2.68
N ALA A 5 -15.06 -10.34 3.83
CA ALA A 5 -15.95 -9.44 4.57
C ALA A 5 -15.14 -8.29 5.18
N CYS A 6 -15.55 -7.05 4.91
CA CYS A 6 -15.07 -5.86 5.62
C CYS A 6 -15.60 -5.87 7.07
N ASN A 7 -15.02 -6.71 7.94
CA ASN A 7 -15.30 -6.67 9.37
C ASN A 7 -14.53 -5.47 9.97
N ILE A 8 -15.23 -4.34 10.07
CA ILE A 8 -14.78 -3.12 10.73
C ILE A 8 -14.82 -3.39 12.24
N THR A 9 -13.65 -3.60 12.87
CA THR A 9 -13.57 -3.61 14.34
C THR A 9 -13.79 -2.17 14.86
N PRO A 10 -14.59 -1.95 15.93
CA PRO A 10 -14.99 -0.61 16.35
C PRO A 10 -13.85 0.32 16.81
N LYS A 11 -14.09 1.62 16.60
CA LYS A 11 -13.32 2.85 16.84
C LYS A 11 -12.33 2.95 18.02
N ALA A 12 -12.41 2.12 19.05
CA ALA A 12 -11.63 2.30 20.29
C ALA A 12 -10.16 1.87 20.19
N GLU A 13 -9.81 0.97 19.27
CA GLU A 13 -8.40 0.54 19.05
C GLU A 13 -7.68 1.38 17.97
N GLN A 14 -8.40 2.23 17.24
CA GLN A 14 -7.88 3.03 16.13
C GLN A 14 -7.31 4.40 16.52
N GLU A 15 -7.59 4.90 17.73
CA GLU A 15 -7.16 6.24 18.17
C GLU A 15 -5.68 6.28 18.59
N GLN A 16 -5.10 5.17 19.06
CA GLN A 16 -3.65 5.09 19.30
C GLN A 16 -2.82 4.95 18.00
N ILE A 17 -3.43 4.42 16.93
CA ILE A 17 -2.77 4.15 15.64
C ILE A 17 -2.60 5.44 14.80
N SER A 18 -3.52 6.40 14.94
CA SER A 18 -3.49 7.65 14.15
C SER A 18 -2.39 8.61 14.60
N GLY A 19 -2.17 8.73 15.91
CA GLY A 19 -1.17 9.67 16.45
C GLY A 19 0.27 9.29 16.10
N TYR A 20 0.57 7.99 15.93
CA TYR A 20 1.94 7.52 15.78
C TYR A 20 2.51 7.63 14.35
N ILE A 21 1.63 7.56 13.33
CA ILE A 21 2.05 7.63 11.92
C ILE A 21 2.01 9.09 11.41
N GLN A 22 1.14 9.93 11.96
CA GLN A 22 1.08 11.35 11.61
C GLN A 22 2.35 12.12 12.02
N ASP A 23 2.93 11.85 13.19
CA ASP A 23 4.11 12.59 13.68
C ASP A 23 5.37 12.39 12.81
N GLN A 24 5.50 11.28 12.07
CA GLN A 24 6.65 11.04 11.19
C GLN A 24 6.52 11.70 9.81
N ASN A 25 5.29 11.90 9.30
CA ASN A 25 5.07 12.57 8.01
C ASN A 25 5.09 14.10 8.13
N SER A 26 4.72 14.65 9.29
CA SER A 26 4.72 16.10 9.51
C SER A 26 6.11 16.72 9.71
N GLN A 27 7.16 15.92 9.98
CA GLN A 27 8.51 16.43 10.23
C GLN A 27 9.39 16.60 8.97
N LYS A 28 8.88 16.29 7.76
CA LYS A 28 9.71 16.30 6.53
C LYS A 28 9.41 17.38 5.49
N THR A 29 8.54 18.35 5.74
CA THR A 29 8.26 19.42 4.78
C THR A 29 8.19 20.80 5.43
N ILE A 30 9.33 21.50 5.49
CA ILE A 30 9.38 22.96 5.63
C ILE A 30 10.48 23.55 4.71
N ASN A 31 10.02 24.41 3.80
CA ASN A 31 10.69 25.44 2.99
C ASN A 31 11.52 24.95 1.78
N SER A 32 11.30 25.42 0.55
CA SER A 32 11.15 26.83 0.16
C SER A 32 10.18 27.06 -1.02
N SER A 33 9.32 28.07 -0.85
CA SER A 33 8.50 28.73 -1.87
C SER A 33 9.33 29.43 -2.95
N THR A 34 8.80 29.61 -4.16
CA THR A 34 8.55 30.93 -4.80
C THR A 34 7.66 30.74 -6.03
N TYR A 35 6.46 31.34 -6.04
CA TYR A 35 5.64 31.59 -7.24
C TYR A 35 5.81 33.05 -7.68
N PRO A 36 5.58 33.35 -8.96
CA PRO A 36 4.63 34.42 -9.31
C PRO A 36 3.60 33.92 -10.35
N LYS A 37 2.31 33.90 -10.02
CA LYS A 37 1.28 34.95 -10.22
C LYS A 37 1.00 35.33 -11.68
N GLU A 38 -0.23 34.99 -12.09
CA GLU A 38 -0.94 35.31 -13.33
C GLU A 38 -1.20 36.82 -13.52
N ASN A 39 -1.46 37.21 -14.78
CA ASN A 39 -2.52 38.12 -15.23
C ASN A 39 -2.70 37.89 -16.74
N LYS A 40 -3.82 37.34 -17.22
CA LYS A 40 -5.12 37.96 -17.55
C LYS A 40 -5.13 38.87 -18.79
N GLU A 41 -6.06 38.49 -19.69
CA GLU A 41 -6.94 39.29 -20.56
C GLU A 41 -6.89 39.11 -22.09
N GLN A 42 -8.10 38.84 -22.58
CA GLN A 42 -8.69 38.88 -23.93
C GLN A 42 -8.21 40.07 -24.77
N THR A 43 -8.23 40.10 -26.11
CA THR A 43 -9.42 40.01 -26.98
C THR A 43 -9.02 39.99 -28.47
N LEU A 44 -9.76 39.21 -29.27
CA LEU A 44 -10.21 39.37 -30.67
C LEU A 44 -9.56 40.43 -31.61
N ASN A 45 -9.14 40.02 -32.81
CA ASN A 45 -9.66 40.61 -34.06
C ASN A 45 -9.32 39.79 -35.33
N HIS A 46 -10.21 39.98 -36.30
CA HIS A 46 -10.55 39.24 -37.51
C HIS A 46 -9.72 39.68 -38.73
N MET A 47 -9.44 38.79 -39.71
CA MET A 47 -9.79 38.96 -41.14
C MET A 47 -9.14 37.96 -42.10
N GLN A 48 -10.02 37.37 -42.93
CA GLN A 48 -9.94 37.16 -44.39
C GLN A 48 -9.09 36.02 -45.01
N ASP A 49 -9.85 34.97 -45.36
CA ASP A 49 -10.20 34.52 -46.72
C ASP A 49 -9.22 33.83 -47.70
N LEU A 50 -9.73 32.69 -48.18
CA LEU A 50 -9.64 32.09 -49.53
C LEU A 50 -8.34 31.42 -49.98
N HIS A 51 -8.31 30.08 -49.91
CA HIS A 51 -8.43 29.18 -51.08
C HIS A 51 -8.42 27.70 -50.64
N PRO A 52 -9.16 26.79 -51.32
CA PRO A 52 -9.22 25.38 -50.93
C PRO A 52 -7.99 24.63 -51.47
N LYS A 53 -7.17 24.09 -50.56
CA LYS A 53 -6.20 23.04 -50.90
C LYS A 53 -6.80 21.69 -50.55
N GLU A 54 -7.05 20.90 -51.59
CA GLU A 54 -7.21 19.45 -51.47
C GLU A 54 -5.92 18.86 -50.91
N GLU A 55 -5.93 18.46 -49.64
CA GLU A 55 -4.88 17.62 -49.08
C GLU A 55 -5.50 16.40 -48.39
N LYS A 56 -5.40 15.29 -49.13
CA LYS A 56 -5.21 13.89 -48.71
C LYS A 56 -5.95 13.47 -47.43
N LYS A 57 -6.93 12.58 -47.63
CA LYS A 57 -7.31 11.60 -46.60
C LYS A 57 -6.05 10.87 -46.13
N GLU A 58 -5.51 11.27 -45.00
CA GLU A 58 -4.74 10.36 -44.17
C GLU A 58 -5.71 9.24 -43.79
N ASP A 59 -5.47 8.04 -44.35
CA ASP A 59 -5.94 6.82 -43.73
C ASP A 59 -5.30 6.75 -42.35
N THR A 60 -5.97 7.38 -41.38
CA THR A 60 -5.77 7.07 -39.98
C THR A 60 -6.16 5.61 -39.87
N ILE A 61 -5.15 4.74 -39.91
CA ILE A 61 -5.29 3.37 -39.44
C ILE A 61 -5.82 3.54 -38.02
N GLN A 62 -7.13 3.38 -37.86
CA GLN A 62 -7.73 3.16 -36.56
C GLN A 62 -7.09 1.86 -36.09
N VAL A 63 -5.99 1.98 -35.34
CA VAL A 63 -5.48 0.89 -34.53
C VAL A 63 -6.64 0.57 -33.62
N GLN A 64 -7.39 -0.49 -33.96
CA GLN A 64 -8.41 -1.05 -33.10
C GLN A 64 -7.77 -1.17 -31.71
N PRO A 65 -8.40 -0.60 -30.64
CA PRO A 65 -7.92 -0.83 -29.30
C PRO A 65 -7.77 -2.34 -29.13
N SER A 66 -6.55 -2.78 -28.84
CA SER A 66 -6.23 -4.18 -28.70
C SER A 66 -6.90 -4.68 -27.43
N LYS A 67 -8.06 -5.33 -27.60
CA LYS A 67 -8.82 -5.97 -26.52
C LYS A 67 -7.95 -6.90 -25.69
N LEU A 68 -8.38 -7.16 -24.45
CA LEU A 68 -7.74 -8.16 -23.60
C LEU A 68 -7.92 -9.55 -24.22
N THR A 69 -6.84 -10.31 -24.25
CA THR A 69 -6.90 -11.71 -24.69
C THR A 69 -7.36 -12.61 -23.55
N GLN A 70 -7.83 -13.81 -23.89
CA GLN A 70 -8.14 -14.83 -22.90
C GLN A 70 -6.92 -15.16 -22.02
N GLU A 71 -5.72 -15.18 -22.60
CA GLU A 71 -4.47 -15.37 -21.86
C GLU A 71 -4.21 -14.25 -20.84
N ASN A 72 -4.50 -12.99 -21.19
CA ASN A 72 -4.41 -11.87 -20.24
C ASN A 72 -5.33 -12.09 -19.03
N ILE A 73 -6.59 -12.47 -19.29
CA ILE A 73 -7.60 -12.73 -18.25
C ILE A 73 -7.17 -13.90 -17.35
N GLU A 74 -6.74 -15.01 -17.94
CA GLU A 74 -6.29 -16.21 -17.21
C GLU A 74 -5.07 -15.92 -16.33
N ASN A 75 -4.10 -15.13 -16.84
CA ASN A 75 -2.93 -14.74 -16.06
C ASN A 75 -3.32 -13.87 -14.84
N LEU A 76 -4.26 -12.93 -15.00
CA LEU A 76 -4.78 -12.14 -13.89
C LEU A 76 -5.50 -13.01 -12.86
N GLN A 77 -6.41 -13.87 -13.31
CA GLN A 77 -7.17 -14.77 -12.43
C GLN A 77 -6.26 -15.72 -11.68
N LYS A 78 -5.24 -16.28 -12.36
CA LYS A 78 -4.24 -17.15 -11.75
C LYS A 78 -3.51 -16.44 -10.61
N PHE A 79 -3.03 -15.22 -10.83
CA PHE A 79 -2.42 -14.42 -9.76
C PHE A 79 -3.35 -14.24 -8.55
N LEU A 80 -4.62 -13.91 -8.79
CA LEU A 80 -5.60 -13.68 -7.73
C LEU A 80 -5.96 -14.97 -6.97
N ILE A 81 -5.86 -16.13 -7.60
CA ILE A 81 -6.03 -17.44 -6.97
C ILE A 81 -4.79 -17.79 -6.15
N ASP A 82 -3.60 -17.68 -6.74
CA ASP A 82 -2.34 -18.01 -6.08
C ASP A 82 -2.06 -17.11 -4.86
N SER A 83 -2.66 -15.91 -4.83
CA SER A 83 -2.56 -14.93 -3.75
C SER A 83 -3.84 -14.76 -2.92
N GLU A 84 -4.77 -15.71 -2.95
CA GLU A 84 -6.08 -15.56 -2.30
C GLU A 84 -6.01 -15.26 -0.79
N ASP A 85 -5.05 -15.88 -0.09
CA ASP A 85 -4.86 -15.75 1.36
C ASP A 85 -3.92 -14.60 1.74
N TYR A 86 -3.50 -13.76 0.77
CA TYR A 86 -2.47 -12.73 1.00
C TYR A 86 -2.87 -11.73 2.09
N TYR A 87 -4.11 -11.23 2.03
CA TYR A 87 -4.63 -10.29 3.04
C TYR A 87 -4.72 -10.93 4.43
N ASP A 88 -5.34 -12.09 4.54
CA ASP A 88 -5.54 -12.76 5.83
C ASP A 88 -4.21 -13.16 6.46
N THR A 89 -3.26 -13.63 5.65
CA THR A 89 -1.90 -13.92 6.10
C THR A 89 -1.21 -12.68 6.63
N LEU A 90 -1.18 -11.57 5.86
CA LEU A 90 -0.53 -10.33 6.30
C LEU A 90 -1.20 -9.73 7.54
N LYS A 91 -2.54 -9.75 7.60
CA LYS A 91 -3.33 -9.32 8.75
C LYS A 91 -3.00 -10.13 10.00
N ASN A 92 -2.90 -11.45 9.87
CA ASN A 92 -2.54 -12.32 10.98
C ASN A 92 -1.11 -12.08 11.45
N ILE A 93 -0.16 -11.88 10.53
CA ILE A 93 1.22 -11.49 10.88
C ILE A 93 1.21 -10.19 11.67
N TYR A 94 0.50 -9.16 11.19
CA TYR A 94 0.40 -7.86 11.85
C TYR A 94 -0.22 -7.99 13.25
N ASN A 95 -1.42 -8.58 13.36
CA ASN A 95 -2.17 -8.68 14.61
C ASN A 95 -1.42 -9.48 15.70
N ARG A 96 -0.73 -10.57 15.34
CA ARG A 96 0.03 -11.37 16.32
C ARG A 96 1.24 -10.63 16.89
N ASN A 97 1.79 -9.66 16.18
CA ASN A 97 3.05 -8.99 16.53
C ASN A 97 2.88 -7.53 16.95
N THR A 98 1.74 -6.90 16.65
CA THR A 98 1.50 -5.47 16.91
C THR A 98 1.71 -5.08 18.37
N GLN A 99 1.30 -5.94 19.33
CA GLN A 99 1.54 -5.68 20.75
C GLN A 99 3.04 -5.54 21.06
N TYR A 100 3.86 -6.47 20.58
CA TYR A 100 5.31 -6.45 20.84
C TYR A 100 5.98 -5.25 20.18
N ILE A 101 5.51 -4.86 19.00
CA ILE A 101 5.97 -3.66 18.32
C ILE A 101 5.59 -2.41 19.11
N ASN A 102 4.36 -2.31 19.61
CA ASN A 102 3.94 -1.20 20.45
C ASN A 102 4.79 -1.11 21.73
N GLU A 103 5.04 -2.24 22.39
CA GLU A 103 5.93 -2.31 23.56
C GLU A 103 7.34 -1.80 23.23
N ILE A 104 7.94 -2.25 22.13
CA ILE A 104 9.25 -1.76 21.66
C ILE A 104 9.21 -0.25 21.42
N MET A 105 8.22 0.21 20.65
CA MET A 105 8.13 1.60 20.23
C MET A 105 7.88 2.53 21.41
N THR A 106 7.00 2.17 22.35
CA THR A 106 6.73 2.95 23.57
C THR A 106 7.95 3.02 24.48
N TYR A 107 8.60 1.89 24.75
CA TYR A 107 9.63 1.82 25.78
C TYR A 107 11.04 2.15 25.27
N THR A 108 11.20 2.57 24.01
CA THR A 108 12.47 3.06 23.44
C THR A 108 12.49 4.58 23.16
N GLN A 109 11.41 5.30 23.48
CA GLN A 109 11.30 6.77 23.32
C GLN A 109 12.01 7.55 24.43
N CYS A 110 13.32 7.37 24.56
CA CYS A 110 14.10 7.93 25.67
C CYS A 110 14.75 9.26 25.25
N ASN A 111 13.94 10.24 24.87
CA ASN A 111 14.39 11.52 24.29
C ASN A 111 14.64 12.64 25.32
N SER A 112 14.43 12.38 26.61
CA SER A 112 14.70 13.32 27.70
C SER A 112 15.31 12.61 28.92
N LYS A 113 15.92 13.36 29.84
CA LYS A 113 16.45 12.78 31.10
C LYS A 113 15.36 12.14 31.95
N GLU A 114 14.15 12.70 31.95
CA GLU A 114 12.99 12.16 32.68
C GLU A 114 12.48 10.87 32.01
N HIS A 115 12.46 10.83 30.68
CA HIS A 115 12.10 9.62 29.93
C HIS A 115 13.17 8.52 30.03
N MET A 116 14.44 8.87 30.28
CA MET A 116 15.48 7.88 30.53
C MET A 116 15.21 7.07 31.81
N VAL A 117 14.72 7.68 32.89
CA VAL A 117 14.35 6.95 34.12
C VAL A 117 13.22 5.95 33.85
N PHE A 118 12.21 6.38 33.08
CA PHE A 118 11.12 5.51 32.64
C PHE A 118 11.63 4.34 31.78
N CYS A 119 12.43 4.62 30.75
CA CYS A 119 12.96 3.60 29.85
C CYS A 119 13.87 2.59 30.57
N THR A 120 14.75 3.08 31.45
CA THR A 120 15.75 2.23 32.13
C THR A 120 15.21 1.50 33.36
N SER A 121 13.94 1.72 33.71
CA SER A 121 13.29 0.96 34.78
C SER A 121 13.31 -0.55 34.48
N GLU A 122 13.51 -1.35 35.52
CA GLU A 122 13.61 -2.81 35.41
C GLU A 122 12.37 -3.42 34.74
N THR A 123 11.18 -2.94 35.11
CA THR A 123 9.91 -3.37 34.51
C THR A 123 9.88 -3.13 33.00
N ASN A 124 10.18 -1.91 32.54
CA ASN A 124 10.11 -1.58 31.11
C ASN A 124 11.22 -2.26 30.32
N ALA A 125 12.38 -2.47 30.96
CA ALA A 125 13.46 -3.25 30.37
C ALA A 125 13.06 -4.71 30.12
N GLN A 126 12.40 -5.33 31.11
CA GLN A 126 11.91 -6.69 30.95
C GLN A 126 10.81 -6.80 29.89
N ILE A 127 9.93 -5.79 29.76
CA ILE A 127 8.92 -5.73 28.70
C ILE A 127 9.60 -5.69 27.32
N ARG A 128 10.54 -4.77 27.09
CA ARG A 128 11.26 -4.69 25.80
C ARG A 128 11.98 -5.97 25.45
N LYS A 129 12.69 -6.56 26.43
CA LYS A 129 13.39 -7.82 26.24
C LYS A 129 12.44 -8.94 25.81
N ASN A 130 11.31 -9.08 26.49
CA ASN A 130 10.30 -10.09 26.15
C ASN A 130 9.74 -9.86 24.74
N ALA A 131 9.45 -8.60 24.36
CA ALA A 131 8.95 -8.26 23.04
C ALA A 131 9.94 -8.69 21.93
N ILE A 132 11.23 -8.40 22.10
CA ILE A 132 12.28 -8.81 21.16
C ILE A 132 12.42 -10.33 21.09
N GLU A 133 12.39 -11.03 22.23
CA GLU A 133 12.44 -12.50 22.25
C GLU A 133 11.23 -13.14 21.52
N LYS A 134 10.06 -12.49 21.58
CA LYS A 134 8.86 -12.94 20.84
C LYS A 134 8.99 -12.71 19.34
N LEU A 135 9.52 -11.56 18.92
CA LEU A 135 9.78 -11.26 17.50
C LEU A 135 10.88 -12.14 16.91
N ASN A 136 11.89 -12.53 17.69
CA ASN A 136 13.00 -13.38 17.27
C ASN A 136 12.62 -14.87 17.12
N LYS A 137 11.33 -15.19 17.19
CA LYS A 137 10.84 -16.52 16.85
C LYS A 137 10.83 -16.72 15.33
N PRO A 138 11.15 -17.93 14.84
CA PRO A 138 11.26 -18.18 13.40
C PRO A 138 9.94 -18.01 12.65
N ASP A 139 8.79 -18.07 13.33
CA ASP A 139 7.48 -18.05 12.68
C ASP A 139 7.17 -16.74 11.99
N LEU A 140 7.62 -15.59 12.53
CA LEU A 140 7.41 -14.28 11.90
C LEU A 140 8.07 -14.22 10.52
N ILE A 141 9.36 -14.54 10.44
CA ILE A 141 10.11 -14.49 9.19
C ILE A 141 9.59 -15.55 8.20
N LYS A 142 9.26 -16.75 8.68
CA LYS A 142 8.68 -17.82 7.84
C LYS A 142 7.34 -17.40 7.24
N ASP A 143 6.45 -16.80 8.02
CA ASP A 143 5.14 -16.38 7.53
C ASP A 143 5.25 -15.23 6.52
N LEU A 144 6.18 -14.28 6.73
CA LEU A 144 6.48 -13.25 5.72
C LEU A 144 7.08 -13.83 4.44
N GLN A 145 7.94 -14.85 4.54
CA GLN A 145 8.49 -15.55 3.37
C GLN A 145 7.40 -16.30 2.59
N ARG A 146 6.45 -16.94 3.29
CA ARG A 146 5.28 -17.56 2.66
C ARG A 146 4.43 -16.53 1.92
N LEU A 147 4.22 -15.36 2.52
CA LEU A 147 3.53 -14.25 1.89
C LEU A 147 4.24 -13.78 0.61
N ALA A 148 5.57 -13.61 0.64
CA ALA A 148 6.33 -13.27 -0.57
C ALA A 148 6.25 -14.37 -1.65
N ALA A 149 6.16 -15.63 -1.24
CA ALA A 149 6.08 -16.77 -2.16
C ALA A 149 4.75 -16.83 -2.95
N SER A 150 3.65 -16.33 -2.40
CA SER A 150 2.35 -16.33 -3.09
C SER A 150 2.26 -15.30 -4.23
N ILE A 151 3.22 -14.37 -4.31
CA ILE A 151 3.37 -13.41 -5.41
C ILE A 151 4.72 -13.56 -6.11
N LYS A 152 5.39 -14.72 -5.99
CA LYS A 152 6.78 -14.93 -6.46
C LYS A 152 6.97 -14.68 -7.96
N ASP A 153 5.96 -14.95 -8.78
CA ASP A 153 6.06 -14.86 -10.24
C ASP A 153 6.26 -13.41 -10.70
N THR A 154 5.91 -12.44 -9.85
CA THR A 154 6.14 -11.00 -10.08
C THR A 154 7.49 -10.52 -9.56
N LYS A 155 8.30 -11.42 -8.98
CA LYS A 155 9.65 -11.16 -8.44
C LYS A 155 9.66 -9.98 -7.44
N PRO A 156 8.98 -10.10 -6.28
CA PRO A 156 8.77 -9.01 -5.32
C PRO A 156 10.06 -8.67 -4.52
N GLN A 157 11.11 -8.20 -5.19
CA GLN A 157 12.45 -8.06 -4.61
C GLN A 157 12.49 -7.08 -3.43
N ALA A 158 11.70 -6.00 -3.49
CA ALA A 158 11.60 -5.05 -2.39
C ALA A 158 11.10 -5.71 -1.10
N LEU A 159 10.09 -6.59 -1.20
CA LEU A 159 9.59 -7.35 -0.05
C LEU A 159 10.61 -8.37 0.44
N ILE A 160 11.24 -9.13 -0.45
CA ILE A 160 12.28 -10.10 -0.09
C ILE A 160 13.42 -9.42 0.68
N ASN A 161 13.89 -8.26 0.19
CA ASN A 161 14.94 -7.49 0.85
C ASN A 161 14.51 -6.94 2.21
N SER A 162 13.24 -6.49 2.32
CA SER A 162 12.71 -5.98 3.59
C SER A 162 12.60 -7.08 4.65
N ILE A 163 12.21 -8.30 4.25
CA ILE A 163 12.15 -9.45 5.15
C ILE A 163 13.54 -9.82 5.69
N GLU A 164 14.56 -9.81 4.82
CA GLU A 164 15.94 -10.06 5.26
C GLU A 164 16.45 -8.95 6.17
N SER A 165 16.14 -7.68 5.86
CA SER A 165 16.49 -6.54 6.72
C SER A 165 15.83 -6.63 8.10
N LEU A 166 14.55 -7.06 8.14
CA LEU A 166 13.82 -7.28 9.39
C LEU A 166 14.45 -8.38 10.23
N LYS A 167 14.79 -9.51 9.60
CA LYS A 167 15.47 -10.62 10.26
C LYS A 167 16.76 -10.14 10.91
N GLN A 168 17.59 -9.41 10.18
CA GLN A 168 18.85 -8.86 10.70
C GLN A 168 18.61 -7.87 11.83
N ALA A 169 17.63 -6.97 11.71
CA ALA A 169 17.32 -6.00 12.75
C ALA A 169 16.87 -6.67 14.06
N ILE A 170 16.03 -7.71 13.97
CA ILE A 170 15.58 -8.50 15.13
C ILE A 170 16.76 -9.25 15.77
N GLU A 171 17.63 -9.86 14.96
CA GLU A 171 18.83 -10.55 15.45
C GLU A 171 19.75 -9.58 16.21
N GLN A 172 20.01 -8.39 15.66
CA GLN A 172 20.82 -7.36 16.32
C GLN A 172 20.17 -6.86 17.62
N ALA A 173 18.87 -6.61 17.63
CA ALA A 173 18.13 -6.22 18.82
C ALA A 173 18.19 -7.30 19.92
N ASN A 174 18.11 -8.58 19.52
CA ASN A 174 18.22 -9.70 20.45
C ASN A 174 19.65 -9.86 21.03
N LEU A 175 20.69 -9.49 20.27
CA LEU A 175 22.07 -9.53 20.74
C LEU A 175 22.39 -8.45 21.77
N VAL A 176 21.83 -7.24 21.61
CA VAL A 176 22.06 -6.15 22.57
C VAL A 176 21.34 -6.36 23.91
N LYS A 177 20.40 -7.31 23.99
CA LYS A 177 19.71 -7.78 25.22
C LYS A 177 19.31 -6.64 26.17
N ASP A 178 18.75 -5.58 25.62
CA ASP A 178 18.28 -4.40 26.36
C ASP A 178 19.30 -3.80 27.35
N LYS A 179 20.57 -3.71 26.92
CA LYS A 179 21.55 -2.90 27.64
C LYS A 179 21.00 -1.47 27.79
N ASN A 180 21.13 -0.86 28.97
CA ASN A 180 20.71 0.52 29.25
C ASN A 180 21.63 1.57 28.59
N THR A 181 21.84 1.48 27.28
CA THR A 181 22.65 2.41 26.50
C THR A 181 21.82 2.99 25.35
N THR A 182 22.12 4.24 24.98
CA THR A 182 21.48 4.91 23.83
C THR A 182 21.56 4.08 22.55
N GLN A 183 22.68 3.41 22.32
CA GLN A 183 22.86 2.56 21.15
C GLN A 183 21.95 1.33 21.16
N ALA A 184 21.79 0.68 22.32
CA ALA A 184 20.90 -0.47 22.43
C ALA A 184 19.42 -0.06 22.25
N PHE A 185 19.00 1.07 22.83
CA PHE A 185 17.65 1.60 22.60
C PHE A 185 17.39 1.88 21.12
N LYS A 186 18.36 2.49 20.43
CA LYS A 186 18.27 2.70 18.99
C LYS A 186 18.12 1.38 18.24
N THR A 187 19.00 0.40 18.48
CA THR A 187 18.94 -0.90 17.80
C THR A 187 17.62 -1.64 18.03
N ILE A 188 17.05 -1.57 19.24
CA ILE A 188 15.74 -2.17 19.55
C ILE A 188 14.62 -1.43 18.82
N LYS A 189 14.67 -0.08 18.81
CA LYS A 189 13.71 0.74 18.06
C LYS A 189 13.77 0.46 16.56
N ASP A 190 14.96 0.37 15.99
CA ASP A 190 15.19 0.09 14.56
C ASP A 190 14.52 -1.24 14.15
N ALA A 191 14.49 -2.26 15.02
CA ALA A 191 13.77 -3.51 14.75
C ALA A 191 12.24 -3.30 14.67
N GLY A 192 11.68 -2.48 15.57
CA GLY A 192 10.27 -2.10 15.53
C GLY A 192 9.89 -1.33 14.26
N GLU A 193 10.70 -0.34 13.90
CA GLU A 193 10.50 0.45 12.67
C GLU A 193 10.64 -0.42 11.41
N THR A 194 11.61 -1.33 11.38
CA THR A 194 11.82 -2.25 10.25
C THR A 194 10.63 -3.21 10.06
N PHE A 195 9.99 -3.64 11.15
CA PHE A 195 8.77 -4.45 11.06
C PHE A 195 7.64 -3.66 10.39
N ILE A 196 7.36 -2.44 10.87
CA ILE A 196 6.31 -1.57 10.32
C ILE A 196 6.56 -1.33 8.83
N ASN A 197 7.80 -1.00 8.47
CA ASN A 197 8.20 -0.79 7.08
C ASN A 197 7.99 -2.06 6.23
N THR A 198 8.31 -3.25 6.76
CA THR A 198 8.11 -4.51 6.05
C THR A 198 6.63 -4.80 5.78
N ILE A 199 5.74 -4.47 6.72
CA ILE A 199 4.28 -4.60 6.52
C ILE A 199 3.80 -3.66 5.40
N ASN A 200 4.26 -2.40 5.39
CA ASN A 200 3.89 -1.43 4.34
C ASN A 200 4.44 -1.84 2.96
N ILE A 201 5.67 -2.35 2.92
CA ILE A 201 6.26 -2.90 1.70
C ILE A 201 5.47 -4.12 1.22
N ALA A 202 4.95 -4.96 2.11
CA ALA A 202 4.13 -6.11 1.72
C ALA A 202 2.81 -5.68 1.05
N VAL A 203 2.15 -4.61 1.53
CA VAL A 203 0.96 -4.06 0.84
C VAL A 203 1.35 -3.53 -0.54
N THR A 204 2.42 -2.74 -0.61
CA THR A 204 2.90 -2.15 -1.86
C THR A 204 3.32 -3.22 -2.87
N ALA A 205 3.97 -4.29 -2.43
CA ALA A 205 4.41 -5.40 -3.27
C ALA A 205 3.23 -6.13 -3.94
N TYR A 206 2.08 -6.24 -3.27
CA TYR A 206 0.88 -6.80 -3.89
C TYR A 206 0.32 -5.89 -4.99
N ILE A 207 0.29 -4.58 -4.75
CA ILE A 207 -0.13 -3.58 -5.75
C ILE A 207 0.81 -3.61 -6.96
N ASP A 208 2.12 -3.66 -6.72
CA ASP A 208 3.13 -3.74 -7.79
C ASP A 208 3.07 -5.07 -8.54
N ALA A 209 2.74 -6.17 -7.87
CA ALA A 209 2.52 -7.46 -8.49
C ALA A 209 1.38 -7.38 -9.54
N PHE A 210 0.26 -6.75 -9.18
CA PHE A 210 -0.83 -6.50 -10.13
C PHE A 210 -0.36 -5.70 -11.35
N VAL A 211 0.35 -4.58 -11.14
CA VAL A 211 0.88 -3.77 -12.26
C VAL A 211 1.82 -4.58 -13.14
N ASN A 212 2.72 -5.36 -12.55
CA ASN A 212 3.66 -6.21 -13.29
C ASN A 212 2.93 -7.20 -14.21
N ILE A 213 1.89 -7.87 -13.70
CA ILE A 213 1.09 -8.80 -14.50
C ILE A 213 0.43 -8.07 -15.67
N THR A 214 -0.25 -6.95 -15.39
CA THR A 214 -0.97 -6.20 -16.41
C THR A 214 -0.07 -5.55 -17.45
N SER A 215 1.20 -5.27 -17.12
CA SER A 215 2.15 -4.62 -18.04
C SER A 215 2.44 -5.41 -19.32
N ASN A 216 2.16 -6.71 -19.31
CA ASN A 216 2.33 -7.60 -20.47
C ASN A 216 1.02 -7.78 -21.26
N PHE A 217 -0.03 -7.03 -20.95
CA PHE A 217 -1.32 -7.17 -21.61
C PHE A 217 -1.33 -6.49 -22.98
N ASN A 218 -2.29 -6.88 -23.81
CA ASN A 218 -2.37 -6.35 -25.17
C ASN A 218 -3.01 -4.96 -25.20
N SER A 219 -3.80 -4.58 -24.19
CA SER A 219 -4.53 -3.31 -24.13
C SER A 219 -3.75 -2.21 -23.41
N ASN A 220 -3.24 -1.22 -24.16
CA ASN A 220 -2.57 -0.05 -23.58
C ASN A 220 -3.49 0.75 -22.66
N ASN A 221 -4.77 0.88 -23.03
CA ASN A 221 -5.79 1.56 -22.23
C ASN A 221 -5.96 0.89 -20.86
N PHE A 222 -6.05 -0.45 -20.83
CA PHE A 222 -6.12 -1.19 -19.58
C PHE A 222 -4.82 -1.08 -18.76
N ILE A 223 -3.65 -1.12 -19.41
CA ILE A 223 -2.34 -0.93 -18.74
C ILE A 223 -2.26 0.43 -18.05
N GLU A 224 -2.63 1.52 -18.75
CA GLU A 224 -2.61 2.87 -18.19
C GLU A 224 -3.58 3.02 -17.01
N THR A 225 -4.75 2.42 -17.13
CA THR A 225 -5.76 2.42 -16.07
C THR A 225 -5.31 1.61 -14.86
N ALA A 226 -4.67 0.44 -15.06
CA ALA A 226 -4.10 -0.37 -14.00
C ALA A 226 -3.01 0.38 -13.22
N ASN A 227 -2.15 1.14 -13.91
CA ASN A 227 -1.15 2.01 -13.28
C ASN A 227 -1.78 3.15 -12.46
N SER A 228 -2.85 3.76 -13.00
CA SER A 228 -3.59 4.82 -12.31
C SER A 228 -4.27 4.30 -11.04
N PHE A 229 -4.90 3.13 -11.13
CA PHE A 229 -5.45 2.41 -9.99
C PHE A 229 -4.39 2.11 -8.94
N ALA A 230 -3.23 1.58 -9.34
CA ALA A 230 -2.13 1.27 -8.44
C ALA A 230 -1.60 2.52 -7.71
N THR A 231 -1.56 3.66 -8.39
CA THR A 231 -1.18 4.94 -7.79
C THR A 231 -2.19 5.35 -6.72
N ALA A 232 -3.49 5.32 -7.03
CA ALA A 232 -4.55 5.63 -6.07
C ALA A 232 -4.55 4.65 -4.87
N ALA A 233 -4.31 3.36 -5.12
CA ALA A 233 -4.22 2.32 -4.10
C ALA A 233 -3.06 2.57 -3.12
N LYS A 234 -1.89 3.00 -3.63
CA LYS A 234 -0.74 3.36 -2.80
C LYS A 234 -1.00 4.59 -1.95
N THR A 235 -1.62 5.63 -2.51
CA THR A 235 -2.04 6.81 -1.75
C THR A 235 -3.02 6.44 -0.65
N PHE A 236 -4.03 5.64 -0.98
CA PHE A 236 -4.99 5.16 0.01
C PHE A 236 -4.32 4.33 1.10
N HIS A 237 -3.39 3.44 0.75
CA HIS A 237 -2.59 2.69 1.71
C HIS A 237 -1.77 3.59 2.64
N GLN A 238 -1.23 4.71 2.17
CA GLN A 238 -0.51 5.66 3.04
C GLN A 238 -1.41 6.29 4.11
N GLU A 239 -2.70 6.45 3.84
CA GLU A 239 -3.65 7.04 4.78
C GLU A 239 -4.21 6.03 5.78
N VAL A 240 -4.51 4.80 5.33
CA VAL A 240 -5.20 3.79 6.15
C VAL A 240 -4.36 2.55 6.46
N ASN A 241 -3.09 2.51 6.04
CA ASN A 241 -2.15 1.41 6.29
C ASN A 241 -2.66 0.05 5.76
N ILE A 242 -2.41 -1.04 6.49
CA ILE A 242 -2.73 -2.42 6.11
C ILE A 242 -4.21 -2.63 5.76
N VAL A 243 -5.13 -1.84 6.32
CA VAL A 243 -6.56 -2.04 6.03
C VAL A 243 -6.94 -1.68 4.59
N ALA A 244 -6.12 -0.90 3.88
CA ALA A 244 -6.31 -0.62 2.45
C ALA A 244 -6.27 -1.88 1.59
N LEU A 245 -5.55 -2.92 2.03
CA LEU A 245 -5.35 -4.11 1.24
C LEU A 245 -6.66 -4.89 0.99
N SER A 246 -7.61 -4.86 1.92
CA SER A 246 -8.90 -5.54 1.77
C SER A 246 -9.69 -5.04 0.54
N PRO A 247 -10.02 -3.73 0.42
CA PRO A 247 -10.72 -3.23 -0.77
C PRO A 247 -9.87 -3.28 -2.04
N ILE A 248 -8.54 -3.24 -1.95
CA ILE A 248 -7.66 -3.45 -3.13
C ILE A 248 -7.84 -4.86 -3.69
N ILE A 249 -7.66 -5.90 -2.87
CA ILE A 249 -7.85 -7.30 -3.30
C ILE A 249 -9.29 -7.53 -3.73
N GLY A 250 -10.25 -7.01 -2.96
CA GLY A 250 -11.68 -7.09 -3.28
C GLY A 250 -11.98 -6.56 -4.68
N THR A 251 -11.48 -5.38 -5.03
CA THR A 251 -11.66 -4.77 -6.35
C THR A 251 -11.14 -5.68 -7.46
N LEU A 252 -9.89 -6.14 -7.34
CA LEU A 252 -9.26 -6.94 -8.38
C LEU A 252 -9.99 -8.27 -8.60
N ARG A 253 -10.46 -8.92 -7.52
CA ARG A 253 -11.27 -10.15 -7.62
C ARG A 253 -12.62 -9.88 -8.25
N VAL A 254 -13.33 -8.84 -7.80
CA VAL A 254 -14.63 -8.48 -8.35
C VAL A 254 -14.54 -8.20 -9.85
N MET A 255 -13.50 -7.49 -10.27
CA MET A 255 -13.19 -7.25 -11.68
C MET A 255 -12.94 -8.55 -12.45
N ALA A 256 -11.91 -9.31 -12.05
CA ALA A 256 -11.41 -10.43 -12.85
C ALA A 256 -12.40 -11.60 -12.93
N PHE A 257 -13.26 -11.75 -11.91
CA PHE A 257 -14.30 -12.79 -11.86
C PHE A 257 -15.71 -12.25 -12.18
N GLN A 258 -15.83 -11.00 -12.63
CA GLN A 258 -17.08 -10.36 -13.05
C GLN A 258 -18.21 -10.47 -11.99
N LEU A 259 -17.87 -10.17 -10.74
CA LEU A 259 -18.78 -10.25 -9.59
C LEU A 259 -19.49 -8.90 -9.35
N ASP A 260 -20.19 -8.40 -10.37
CA ASP A 260 -20.67 -7.01 -10.47
C ASP A 260 -21.45 -6.51 -9.23
N ASP A 261 -22.20 -7.38 -8.56
CA ASP A 261 -22.98 -7.04 -7.35
C ASP A 261 -22.12 -6.59 -6.15
N TYR A 262 -20.80 -6.75 -6.21
CA TYR A 262 -19.88 -6.46 -5.11
C TYR A 262 -19.00 -5.21 -5.31
N ILE A 263 -19.09 -4.53 -6.46
CA ILE A 263 -18.29 -3.33 -6.76
C ILE A 263 -18.62 -2.22 -5.77
N GLU A 264 -19.92 -1.92 -5.62
CA GLU A 264 -20.38 -0.83 -4.75
C GLU A 264 -20.01 -1.09 -3.29
N HIS A 265 -20.09 -2.35 -2.83
CA HIS A 265 -19.64 -2.73 -1.49
C HIS A 265 -18.16 -2.41 -1.27
N THR A 266 -17.31 -2.70 -2.26
CA THR A 266 -15.86 -2.47 -2.18
C THR A 266 -15.53 -0.97 -2.13
N LYS A 267 -16.22 -0.17 -2.95
CA LYS A 267 -16.09 1.30 -2.95
C LYS A 267 -16.51 1.89 -1.61
N GLN A 268 -17.67 1.49 -1.09
CA GLN A 268 -18.14 1.97 0.21
C GLN A 268 -17.20 1.54 1.34
N CYS A 269 -16.60 0.36 1.27
CA CYS A 269 -15.56 -0.05 2.22
C CYS A 269 -14.35 0.89 2.18
N ALA A 270 -13.87 1.30 1.00
CA ALA A 270 -12.79 2.28 0.87
C ALA A 270 -13.17 3.67 1.41
N ILE A 271 -14.39 4.15 1.09
CA ILE A 271 -14.89 5.45 1.54
C ILE A 271 -15.08 5.50 3.06
N ASN A 272 -15.59 4.42 3.67
CA ASN A 272 -15.82 4.36 5.12
C ASN A 272 -14.53 4.25 5.95
N LEU A 273 -13.42 3.82 5.34
CA LEU A 273 -12.11 3.83 5.97
C LEU A 273 -11.46 5.22 5.99
N ASN A 274 -12.07 6.19 5.32
CA ASN A 274 -11.60 7.56 5.28
C ASN A 274 -11.82 8.23 6.64
N LYS A 275 -10.74 8.68 7.30
CA LYS A 275 -10.81 9.49 8.52
C LYS A 275 -10.91 10.98 8.15
N ASP A 276 -11.43 11.80 9.06
CA ASP A 276 -11.68 13.23 8.83
C ASP A 276 -10.48 13.95 8.15
N ASN A 277 -10.73 14.57 6.99
CA ASN A 277 -9.80 15.29 6.09
C ASN A 277 -8.89 14.47 5.15
N TYR A 278 -9.00 13.14 5.12
CA TYR A 278 -8.32 12.33 4.10
C TYR A 278 -9.15 12.22 2.82
N THR A 279 -8.51 12.10 1.65
CA THR A 279 -9.21 12.00 0.36
C THR A 279 -8.89 10.71 -0.39
N GLY A 280 -7.89 9.95 0.05
CA GLY A 280 -7.43 8.73 -0.62
C GLY A 280 -8.50 7.66 -0.74
N GLY A 281 -9.41 7.51 0.24
CA GLY A 281 -10.54 6.58 0.13
C GLY A 281 -11.47 6.90 -1.04
N THR A 282 -11.83 8.18 -1.21
CA THR A 282 -12.65 8.66 -2.33
C THR A 282 -11.90 8.61 -3.66
N THR A 283 -10.64 9.04 -3.68
CA THR A 283 -9.78 8.96 -4.87
C THR A 283 -9.62 7.53 -5.34
N PHE A 284 -9.43 6.60 -4.41
CA PHE A 284 -9.35 5.17 -4.70
C PHE A 284 -10.68 4.61 -5.21
N ALA A 285 -11.81 4.97 -4.59
CA ALA A 285 -13.13 4.55 -5.06
C ALA A 285 -13.43 5.00 -6.51
N ASN A 286 -13.00 6.20 -6.90
CA ASN A 286 -13.12 6.66 -8.28
C ASN A 286 -12.22 5.86 -9.24
N ALA A 287 -11.00 5.51 -8.79
CA ALA A 287 -10.09 4.68 -9.58
C ALA A 287 -10.59 3.24 -9.76
N ILE A 288 -11.40 2.72 -8.82
CA ILE A 288 -12.12 1.45 -8.99
C ILE A 288 -13.04 1.51 -10.21
N ASP A 289 -13.87 2.55 -10.33
CA ASP A 289 -14.81 2.69 -11.44
C ASP A 289 -14.07 2.71 -12.78
N THR A 290 -13.03 3.55 -12.91
CA THR A 290 -12.23 3.61 -14.15
C THR A 290 -11.63 2.26 -14.51
N LEU A 291 -11.08 1.52 -13.54
CA LEU A 291 -10.48 0.22 -13.77
C LEU A 291 -11.51 -0.83 -14.22
N ILE A 292 -12.67 -0.88 -13.56
CA ILE A 292 -13.74 -1.82 -13.92
C ILE A 292 -14.28 -1.51 -15.32
N ASP A 293 -14.52 -0.23 -15.62
CA ASP A 293 -15.05 0.18 -16.92
C ASP A 293 -14.08 -0.16 -18.05
N ALA A 294 -12.78 0.09 -17.85
CA ALA A 294 -11.75 -0.32 -18.79
C ALA A 294 -11.72 -1.84 -18.97
N TYR A 295 -11.77 -2.62 -17.89
CA TYR A 295 -11.81 -4.09 -18.00
C TYR A 295 -13.02 -4.56 -18.81
N LYS A 296 -14.22 -4.08 -18.46
CA LYS A 296 -15.47 -4.46 -19.14
C LYS A 296 -15.45 -4.09 -20.63
N TYR A 297 -14.97 -2.89 -20.96
CA TYR A 297 -14.85 -2.45 -22.35
C TYR A 297 -13.91 -3.34 -23.16
N GLU A 298 -12.80 -3.76 -22.56
CA GLU A 298 -11.76 -4.51 -23.26
C GLU A 298 -12.01 -6.03 -23.29
N THR A 299 -12.96 -6.54 -22.48
CA THR A 299 -13.38 -7.96 -22.48
C THR A 299 -14.65 -8.25 -23.29
N ASN A 300 -15.47 -7.24 -23.59
CA ASN A 300 -16.67 -7.35 -24.44
C ASN A 300 -16.33 -7.00 -25.89
#